data_AF-A0A5C7L0V6-F1
#
_entry.id   AF-A0A5C7L0V6-F1
#
_cell.length_a   1.000
_cell.length_b   1.000
_cell.length_c   1.000
_cell.angle_alpha   90.00
_cell.angle_beta   90.00
_cell.angle_gamma   90.00
#
_symmetry.space_group_name_H-M   'P 1'
#
loop_
_entity.id
_entity.type
_entity.pdbx_description
1 polymer ?
#
loop_
_entity_poly.entity_id
_entity_poly.type
_entity_poly.pdbx_seq_one_letter_code
_entity_poly.pdbx_strand_id
1 'polypeptide(L)'
;MITRSGRPKMQEKRPRRREKEPIDVHLTVRFNFGEQPEDAITVLDDRRVPMVDSVFKSRDRIVRGFVSLLLKSGLRSPAVTREFFPIVRLLRRKK
;
A
#
# COMPACT_ATOMS: atom_id res chain seq x y z
N MET A 1 -39.65 51.81 -21.40
CA MET A 1 -39.11 50.73 -22.25
C MET A 1 -38.03 49.97 -21.49
N ILE A 2 -38.34 48.69 -21.20
CA ILE A 2 -37.48 47.51 -20.99
C ILE A 2 -36.43 47.53 -19.85
N THR A 3 -36.79 46.81 -18.78
CA THR A 3 -35.99 46.42 -17.62
C THR A 3 -34.87 45.44 -17.99
N ARG A 4 -33.71 45.56 -17.33
CA ARG A 4 -32.57 44.63 -17.47
C ARG A 4 -32.98 43.21 -17.07
N SER A 5 -33.05 42.32 -18.04
CA SER A 5 -33.22 40.88 -17.82
C SER A 5 -31.90 40.26 -17.36
N GLY A 6 -31.73 40.14 -16.04
CA GLY A 6 -30.69 39.32 -15.45
C GLY A 6 -30.95 37.85 -15.79
N ARG A 7 -30.05 37.22 -16.56
CA ARG A 7 -30.10 35.78 -16.82
C ARG A 7 -29.87 35.03 -15.50
N PRO A 8 -30.73 34.08 -15.10
CA PRO A 8 -30.43 33.25 -13.95
C PRO A 8 -29.25 32.33 -14.32
N LYS A 9 -28.11 32.51 -13.63
CA LYS A 9 -27.01 31.53 -13.67
C LYS A 9 -27.55 30.22 -13.07
N MET A 10 -27.95 29.31 -13.95
CA MET A 10 -28.29 27.94 -13.61
C MET A 10 -27.03 27.29 -13.04
N GLN A 11 -26.94 27.21 -11.71
CA GLN A 11 -25.87 26.48 -11.04
C GLN A 11 -26.04 25.01 -11.37
N GLU A 12 -25.22 24.50 -12.30
CA GLU A 12 -25.09 23.06 -12.52
C GLU A 12 -24.67 22.41 -11.20
N LYS A 13 -25.63 21.73 -10.56
CA LYS A 13 -25.33 20.83 -9.45
C LYS A 13 -24.47 19.70 -10.01
N ARG A 14 -23.16 19.79 -9.77
CA ARG A 14 -22.23 18.68 -10.05
C ARG A 14 -22.82 17.40 -9.44
N PRO A 15 -22.94 16.30 -10.20
CA PRO A 15 -23.52 15.08 -9.67
C PRO A 15 -22.68 14.63 -8.47
N ARG A 16 -23.33 14.53 -7.30
CA ARG A 16 -22.71 13.93 -6.12
C ARG A 16 -22.32 12.51 -6.49
N ARG A 17 -21.00 12.28 -6.58
CA ARG A 17 -20.42 10.98 -6.88
C ARG A 17 -20.99 10.00 -5.86
N ARG A 18 -21.77 9.01 -6.32
CA ARG A 18 -22.31 7.96 -5.46
C ARG A 18 -21.17 7.38 -4.64
N GLU A 19 -21.33 7.40 -3.31
CA GLU A 19 -20.38 6.75 -2.40
C GLU A 19 -20.36 5.27 -2.78
N LYS A 20 -19.17 4.77 -3.13
CA LYS A 20 -19.01 3.38 -3.52
C LYS A 20 -18.98 2.54 -2.25
N GLU A 21 -19.86 1.55 -2.19
CA GLU A 21 -19.86 0.59 -1.09
C GLU A 21 -18.50 -0.12 -1.01
N PRO A 22 -17.92 -0.27 0.20
CA PRO A 22 -16.66 -0.98 0.39
C PRO A 22 -16.82 -2.45 -0.03
N ILE A 23 -15.84 -2.97 -0.77
CA ILE A 23 -15.78 -4.41 -1.07
C ILE A 23 -14.91 -5.07 0.02
N ASP A 24 -15.45 -6.09 0.67
CA ASP A 24 -14.67 -6.91 1.59
C ASP A 24 -13.71 -7.82 0.82
N VAL A 25 -12.41 -7.71 1.10
CA VAL A 25 -11.38 -8.56 0.49
C VAL A 25 -10.54 -9.26 1.56
N HIS A 26 -10.12 -10.48 1.25
CA HIS A 26 -9.20 -11.26 2.05
C HIS A 26 -7.77 -11.09 1.51
N LEU A 27 -6.88 -10.53 2.32
CA LEU A 27 -5.53 -10.14 1.90
C LEU A 27 -4.47 -10.96 2.63
N THR A 28 -3.66 -11.67 1.85
CA THR A 28 -2.43 -12.32 2.29
C THR A 28 -1.24 -11.69 1.58
N VAL A 29 -0.17 -11.41 2.32
CA VAL A 29 1.10 -10.90 1.79
C VAL A 29 2.22 -11.80 2.30
N ARG A 30 2.83 -12.51 1.36
CA ARG A 30 3.95 -13.42 1.60
C ARG A 30 5.14 -13.00 0.75
N PHE A 31 6.30 -12.89 1.39
CA PHE A 31 7.57 -12.64 0.73
C PHE A 31 8.38 -13.92 0.71
N ASN A 32 8.86 -14.32 -0.46
CA ASN A 32 9.75 -15.48 -0.61
C ASN A 32 11.17 -14.94 -0.80
N PHE A 33 12.04 -15.15 0.21
CA PHE A 33 13.42 -14.65 0.17
C PHE A 33 14.43 -15.67 -0.37
N GLY A 34 14.01 -16.91 -0.57
CA GLY A 34 14.83 -18.00 -1.08
C GLY A 34 13.95 -19.07 -1.74
N GLU A 35 14.61 -20.13 -2.22
CA GLU A 35 13.96 -21.28 -2.87
C GLU A 35 13.25 -22.18 -1.84
N GLN A 36 13.69 -22.18 -0.58
CA GLN A 36 13.15 -23.07 0.44
C GLN A 36 11.87 -22.48 1.07
N PRO A 37 10.87 -23.31 1.41
CA PRO A 37 9.64 -22.84 2.05
C PRO A 37 9.86 -22.07 3.35
N GLU A 38 10.87 -22.45 4.13
CA GLU A 38 11.29 -21.80 5.38
C GLU A 38 11.86 -20.39 5.20
N ASP A 39 12.28 -20.03 3.99
CA ASP A 39 12.77 -18.69 3.67
C ASP A 39 11.62 -17.71 3.40
N ALA A 40 10.39 -18.21 3.34
CA ALA A 40 9.21 -17.37 3.15
C ALA A 40 8.73 -16.76 4.45
N ILE A 41 8.40 -15.46 4.40
CA ILE A 41 7.83 -14.72 5.51
C ILE A 41 6.45 -14.22 5.09
N THR A 42 5.43 -14.73 5.77
CA THR A 42 4.06 -14.22 5.67
C THR A 42 3.91 -13.06 6.65
N VAL A 43 3.63 -11.87 6.12
CA VAL A 43 3.51 -10.64 6.93
C VAL A 43 2.05 -10.26 7.16
N LEU A 44 1.17 -10.61 6.23
CA LEU A 44 -0.27 -10.59 6.42
C LEU A 44 -0.82 -11.95 6.03
N ASP A 45 -1.65 -12.52 6.88
CA ASP A 45 -2.30 -13.80 6.65
C ASP A 45 -3.81 -13.62 6.78
N ASP A 46 -4.51 -13.90 5.68
CA ASP A 46 -5.96 -13.86 5.53
C ASP A 46 -6.65 -12.69 6.24
N ARG A 47 -6.13 -11.47 6.03
CA ARG A 47 -6.67 -10.28 6.67
C ARG A 47 -7.86 -9.76 5.88
N ARG A 48 -9.03 -9.70 6.52
CA ARG A 48 -10.18 -8.98 5.99
C ARG A 48 -9.90 -7.49 5.96
N VAL A 49 -9.87 -6.90 4.76
CA VAL A 49 -9.63 -5.48 4.52
C VAL A 49 -10.81 -4.91 3.73
N PRO A 50 -11.49 -3.86 4.23
CA PRO A 50 -12.50 -3.16 3.45
C PRO A 50 -11.81 -2.31 2.38
N MET A 51 -11.97 -2.69 1.11
CA MET A 51 -11.50 -1.91 -0.02
C MET A 51 -12.55 -0.86 -0.40
N VAL A 52 -12.30 0.38 0.03
CA VAL A 52 -13.03 1.56 -0.45
C VAL A 52 -12.32 2.08 -1.69
N ASP A 53 -13.06 2.40 -2.74
CA ASP A 53 -12.50 2.97 -3.97
C ASP A 53 -11.49 2.04 -4.69
N SER A 54 -10.61 2.60 -5.51
CA SER A 54 -9.61 1.85 -6.28
C SER A 54 -8.24 1.88 -5.61
N VAL A 55 -7.55 0.73 -5.58
CA VAL A 55 -6.13 0.62 -5.16
C VAL A 55 -5.22 1.62 -5.87
N PHE A 56 -5.53 1.98 -7.12
CA PHE A 56 -4.72 2.90 -7.90
C PHE A 56 -4.76 4.34 -7.36
N LYS A 57 -5.81 4.75 -6.66
CA LYS A 57 -5.86 6.08 -6.01
C LYS A 57 -4.82 6.23 -4.91
N SER A 58 -4.44 5.14 -4.26
CA SER A 58 -3.47 5.12 -3.16
C SER A 58 -2.19 4.37 -3.53
N ARG A 59 -1.92 4.18 -4.83
CA ARG A 59 -0.79 3.38 -5.32
C ARG A 59 0.52 3.75 -4.63
N ASP A 60 0.86 5.04 -4.61
CA ASP A 60 2.15 5.48 -4.06
C ASP A 60 2.26 5.22 -2.55
N ARG A 61 1.15 5.33 -1.81
CA ARG A 61 1.09 5.00 -0.37
C ARG A 61 1.23 3.49 -0.14
N ILE A 62 0.53 2.68 -0.94
CA ILE A 62 0.60 1.22 -0.89
C ILE A 62 2.02 0.75 -1.23
N VAL A 63 2.63 1.27 -2.29
CA VAL A 63 4.00 0.96 -2.70
C VAL A 63 5.00 1.30 -1.59
N ARG A 64 4.92 2.51 -1.00
CA ARG A 64 5.78 2.89 0.13
C ARG A 64 5.62 1.94 1.32
N GLY A 65 4.38 1.59 1.67
CA GLY A 65 4.08 0.64 2.74
C GLY A 65 4.64 -0.76 2.44
N PHE A 66 4.44 -1.25 1.23
CA PHE A 66 4.93 -2.53 0.75
C PHE A 66 6.46 -2.61 0.77
N VAL A 67 7.16 -1.60 0.26
CA VAL A 67 8.63 -1.52 0.31
C VAL A 67 9.13 -1.50 1.75
N SER A 68 8.48 -0.73 2.64
CA SER A 68 8.85 -0.73 4.05
C SER A 68 8.64 -2.11 4.71
N LEU A 69 7.54 -2.79 4.36
CA LEU A 69 7.27 -4.15 4.81
C LEU A 69 8.34 -5.12 4.32
N LEU A 70 8.65 -5.10 3.02
CA LEU A 70 9.66 -5.94 2.36
C LEU A 70 11.01 -5.81 3.08
N LEU A 71 11.48 -4.59 3.30
CA LEU A 71 12.74 -4.32 3.99
C LEU A 71 12.72 -4.87 5.43
N LYS A 72 11.64 -4.61 6.18
CA LYS A 72 11.49 -5.13 7.55
C LYS A 72 11.43 -6.65 7.62
N SER A 73 10.76 -7.29 6.66
CA SER A 73 10.71 -8.75 6.57
C SER A 73 12.04 -9.35 6.11
N GLY A 74 12.74 -8.73 5.16
CA GLY A 74 14.04 -9.21 4.69
C GLY A 74 15.07 -9.23 5.82
N LEU A 75 15.07 -8.22 6.69
CA LEU A 75 15.91 -8.21 7.90
C LEU A 75 15.54 -9.27 8.93
N ARG A 76 14.32 -9.84 8.87
CA ARG A 76 13.89 -10.93 9.75
C ARG A 76 14.18 -12.32 9.18
N SER A 77 14.51 -12.44 7.90
CA SER A 77 14.84 -13.72 7.28
C SER A 77 16.26 -14.17 7.66
N PRO A 78 16.43 -15.38 8.22
CA PRO A 78 17.75 -15.94 8.51
C PRO A 78 18.61 -16.14 7.26
N ALA A 79 18.00 -16.47 6.12
CA ALA A 79 18.71 -16.66 4.85
C ALA A 79 19.31 -15.35 4.34
N VAL A 80 18.52 -14.27 4.33
CA VAL A 80 18.98 -12.94 3.91
C VAL A 80 20.04 -12.40 4.88
N THR A 81 19.81 -12.51 6.19
CA THR A 81 20.78 -12.00 7.18
C THR A 81 22.11 -12.73 7.16
N ARG A 82 22.16 -14.03 6.78
CA ARG A 82 23.42 -14.78 6.59
C ARG A 82 24.25 -14.26 5.42
N GLU A 83 23.61 -13.88 4.31
CA GLU A 83 24.32 -13.38 3.13
C GLU A 83 24.82 -11.94 3.30
N PHE A 84 24.03 -11.08 3.98
CA PHE A 84 24.41 -9.69 4.28
C PHE A 84 25.27 -9.55 5.56
N PHE A 85 25.51 -10.63 6.29
CA PHE A 85 26.27 -10.64 7.55
C PHE A 85 27.65 -9.97 7.52
N PRO A 86 28.48 -10.12 6.44
CA PRO A 86 29.81 -9.51 6.39
C PRO A 86 29.74 -7.98 6.39
N ILE A 87 28.80 -7.41 5.65
CA ILE A 87 28.64 -5.96 5.45
C ILE A 87 28.09 -5.32 6.72
N VAL A 88 27.08 -5.94 7.35
CA VAL A 88 26.50 -5.48 8.61
C VAL A 88 27.53 -5.51 9.75
N ARG A 89 28.38 -6.54 9.80
CA ARG A 89 29.47 -6.63 10.79
C ARG A 89 30.53 -5.54 10.59
N LEU A 90 30.86 -5.21 9.34
CA LEU A 90 31.82 -4.14 9.01
C LEU A 90 31.30 -2.75 9.44
N LEU A 91 30.01 -2.48 9.25
CA LEU A 91 29.38 -1.23 9.66
C LEU A 91 29.27 -1.10 11.18
N ARG A 92 29.02 -2.20 11.90
CA ARG A 92 28.92 -2.21 13.38
C ARG A 92 30.26 -2.02 14.10
N ARG A 93 31.38 -2.25 13.42
CA ARG A 93 32.74 -2.14 13.98
C ARG A 93 33.32 -0.72 13.87
N LYS A 94 32.66 0.17 13.12
CA LYS A 94 33.05 1.56 12.89
C LYS A 94 32.32 2.57 13.79
N LYS A 95 31.49 2.11 14.71
CA LYS A 95 30.75 2.92 15.68
C LYS A 95 31.18 2.49 17.08
#